data_AF-A0A7S1WH33-F1
#
_entry.id   AF-A0A7S1WH33-F1
#
_cell.length_a   1.000
_cell.length_b   1.000
_cell.length_c   1.000
_cell.angle_alpha   90.00
_cell.angle_beta   90.00
_cell.angle_gamma   90.00
#
_symmetry.space_group_name_H-M   'P 1'
#
loop_
_entity.id
_entity.type
_entity.pdbx_description
1 polymer ?
#
loop_
_entity_poly.entity_id
_entity_poly.type
_entity_poly.pdbx_seq_one_letter_code
_entity_poly.pdbx_strand_id
1 'polypeptide(L)'
;ERQLPIVCKVKHTAADFLSLLQVPFNRKNPGLAKIPPWSSLSGWRIYRVPPQGREPEATRDEIATLVLGVGHLRNKAASSEHWRSVLDQAKQQLNDLDLLGIRVSELWLRPPESTEARVIPQDLLSWLNLQEEYITVHCQCQQRYTSINTFQLESFEVRVMSFWGTTAGALRASLGSYLPADAQVLEELDGGQMIALDDEDPLPERVTVTEFRGRTPFYMKFSRDQALFFLMQVMEFLKKPGLEARLNKLMEDSTNFRAYNALVTKILISEVYPPIVEGLGLPTEGTISSEFFGQALEKVATMDRMVNELELKVTIGLRTWLAARTCLESGNWLRHLDGEPPIIVKEFPFLHWSWEHFVEFTDRKCNLAKALAEAHKGPPRLPSEQPTLV
;
A
#
# COMPACT_ATOMS: atom_id res chain seq x y z
N GLU A 1 -26.74 26.36 26.28
CA GLU A 1 -26.45 25.43 25.16
C GLU A 1 -26.26 24.03 25.73
N ARG A 2 -27.11 23.06 25.36
CA ARG A 2 -26.91 21.67 25.78
C ARG A 2 -25.83 21.07 24.88
N GLN A 3 -24.62 20.92 25.41
CA GLN A 3 -23.53 20.23 24.71
C GLN A 3 -23.79 18.72 24.79
N LEU A 4 -23.89 18.07 23.63
CA LEU A 4 -23.95 16.61 23.54
C LEU A 4 -22.56 16.06 23.92
N PRO A 5 -22.46 15.08 24.83
CA PRO A 5 -21.18 14.44 25.12
C PRO A 5 -20.72 13.67 23.87
N ILE A 6 -19.58 14.05 23.29
CA ILE A 6 -18.89 13.20 22.31
C ILE A 6 -18.32 12.01 23.09
N VAL A 7 -18.87 10.82 22.85
CA VAL A 7 -18.43 9.57 23.44
C VAL A 7 -17.44 8.93 22.47
N CYS A 8 -16.16 9.08 22.74
CA CYS A 8 -15.11 8.32 22.07
C CYS A 8 -14.75 7.12 22.97
N LYS A 9 -14.73 5.91 22.42
CA LYS A 9 -14.25 4.70 23.12
C LYS A 9 -12.76 4.83 23.47
N VAL A 10 -12.30 4.08 24.47
CA VAL A 10 -10.94 4.11 25.05
C VAL A 10 -9.81 3.72 24.05
N LYS A 11 -10.14 3.34 22.81
CA LYS A 11 -9.19 2.81 21.80
C LYS A 11 -9.39 3.41 20.40
N HIS A 12 -9.63 4.71 20.29
CA HIS A 12 -9.68 5.39 19.00
C HIS A 12 -8.34 6.05 18.64
N THR A 13 -8.08 6.19 17.35
CA THR A 13 -6.91 6.93 16.87
C THR A 13 -7.10 8.43 17.09
N ALA A 14 -6.00 9.18 17.09
CA ALA A 14 -6.08 10.64 17.09
C ALA A 14 -6.88 11.19 15.91
N ALA A 15 -6.79 10.54 14.75
CA ALA A 15 -7.53 10.91 13.55
C ALA A 15 -9.06 10.71 13.70
N ASP A 16 -9.51 9.60 14.30
CA ASP A 16 -10.94 9.31 14.52
C ASP A 16 -11.60 10.29 15.48
N PHE A 17 -10.87 10.68 16.54
CA PHE A 17 -11.37 11.66 17.49
C PHE A 17 -11.44 13.06 16.89
N LEU A 18 -10.41 13.45 16.13
CA LEU A 18 -10.36 14.75 15.48
C LEU A 18 -11.42 14.88 14.36
N SER A 19 -11.73 13.80 13.64
CA SER A 19 -12.84 13.79 12.67
C SER A 19 -14.21 13.92 13.35
N LEU A 20 -14.41 13.31 14.54
CA LEU A 20 -15.62 13.51 15.36
C LEU A 20 -15.77 14.96 15.87
N LEU A 21 -14.66 15.68 16.06
CA LEU A 21 -14.67 17.10 16.47
C LEU A 21 -14.95 18.07 15.32
N GLN A 22 -14.85 17.64 14.05
CA GLN A 22 -15.10 18.51 12.89
C GLN A 22 -16.57 18.95 12.73
N VAL A 23 -17.50 18.37 13.49
CA VAL A 23 -18.95 18.62 13.27
C VAL A 23 -19.42 20.01 13.72
N PRO A 24 -18.72 20.76 14.61
CA PRO A 24 -18.97 22.20 14.68
C PRO A 24 -17.74 23.12 14.89
N PHE A 25 -16.52 22.61 15.03
CA PHE A 25 -15.39 23.40 15.58
C PHE A 25 -14.56 24.20 14.57
N ASN A 26 -15.14 24.53 13.42
CA ASN A 26 -14.43 25.29 12.39
C ASN A 26 -14.52 26.80 12.68
N ARG A 27 -13.38 27.41 13.09
CA ARG A 27 -12.90 28.78 12.77
C ARG A 27 -12.38 29.71 13.89
N LYS A 28 -12.33 29.37 15.19
CA LYS A 28 -12.02 30.43 16.20
C LYS A 28 -10.93 30.16 17.27
N ASN A 29 -10.07 29.15 17.14
CA ASN A 29 -9.05 28.90 18.18
C ASN A 29 -7.59 28.99 17.67
N PRO A 30 -6.85 30.09 17.98
CA PRO A 30 -5.46 30.28 17.54
C PRO A 30 -4.44 29.37 18.25
N GLY A 31 -4.83 28.67 19.33
CA GLY A 31 -3.96 27.72 20.03
C GLY A 31 -3.68 26.41 19.27
N LEU A 32 -4.45 26.11 18.21
CA LEU A 32 -4.31 24.88 17.42
C LEU A 32 -3.18 24.95 16.38
N ALA A 33 -2.52 26.10 16.21
CA ALA A 33 -1.41 26.30 15.26
C ALA A 33 -0.13 25.51 15.61
N LYS A 34 -0.09 24.83 16.76
CA LYS A 34 1.05 24.03 17.22
C LYS A 34 0.84 22.52 17.09
N ILE A 35 -0.32 22.06 16.59
CA ILE A 35 -0.55 20.62 16.38
C ILE A 35 0.19 20.19 15.10
N PRO A 36 0.95 19.08 15.13
CA PRO A 36 1.59 18.52 13.94
C PRO A 36 0.59 18.29 12.79
N PRO A 37 1.03 18.33 11.52
CA PRO A 37 0.17 18.02 10.39
C PRO A 37 -0.48 16.64 10.54
N TRP A 38 -1.75 16.52 10.12
CA TRP A 38 -2.63 15.39 10.45
C TRP A 38 -2.08 14.02 10.03
N SER A 39 -1.29 13.99 8.94
CA SER A 39 -0.59 12.80 8.44
C SER A 39 0.43 12.22 9.44
N SER A 40 1.03 13.06 10.28
CA SER A 40 2.02 12.66 11.29
C SER A 40 1.41 12.01 12.55
N LEU A 41 0.08 12.05 12.71
CA LEU A 41 -0.64 11.50 13.86
C LEU A 41 -1.14 10.07 13.64
N SER A 42 -0.81 9.43 12.51
CA SER A 42 -1.31 8.11 12.09
C SER A 42 -0.90 6.93 13.01
N GLY A 43 -0.02 7.15 13.98
CA GLY A 43 0.33 6.17 15.03
C GLY A 43 -0.07 6.58 16.45
N TRP A 44 -0.70 7.74 16.62
CA TRP A 44 -1.02 8.30 17.93
C TRP A 44 -2.35 7.73 18.45
N ARG A 45 -2.34 7.27 19.70
CA ARG A 45 -3.54 6.77 20.37
C ARG A 45 -4.07 7.84 21.32
N ILE A 46 -5.39 8.07 21.26
CA ILE A 46 -6.07 8.91 22.23
C ILE A 46 -6.70 8.02 23.29
N TYR A 47 -6.33 8.28 24.53
CA TYR A 47 -6.95 7.68 25.68
C TYR A 47 -7.76 8.73 26.41
N ARG A 48 -8.99 8.36 26.77
CA ARG A 48 -9.83 9.14 27.68
C ARG A 48 -9.82 8.45 29.03
N VAL A 49 -9.28 9.11 30.04
CA VAL A 49 -9.55 8.70 31.42
C VAL A 49 -11.01 9.13 31.71
N PRO A 50 -11.88 8.25 32.22
CA PRO A 50 -13.24 8.63 32.61
C PRO A 50 -13.20 9.67 33.74
N PRO A 51 -14.11 10.65 33.79
CA PRO A 51 -14.17 11.60 34.90
C PRO A 51 -14.52 10.93 36.22
N GLN A 52 -14.16 11.57 37.32
CA GLN A 52 -14.39 11.06 38.67
C GLN A 52 -15.87 10.70 38.88
N GLY A 53 -16.12 9.50 39.40
CA GLY A 53 -17.45 8.96 39.67
C GLY A 53 -18.14 8.27 38.48
N ARG A 54 -17.57 8.28 37.26
CA ARG A 54 -18.14 7.52 36.12
C ARG A 54 -17.67 6.08 36.04
N GLU A 55 -16.45 5.80 36.50
CA GLU A 55 -15.87 4.45 36.55
C GLU A 55 -15.19 4.27 37.92
N PRO A 56 -15.02 3.01 38.38
CA PRO A 56 -14.24 2.71 39.58
C PRO A 56 -12.84 3.34 39.51
N GLU A 57 -12.37 3.85 40.65
CA GLU A 57 -11.08 4.55 40.70
C GLU A 57 -9.91 3.66 40.24
N ALA A 58 -9.96 2.37 40.54
CA ALA A 58 -8.98 1.39 40.07
C ALA A 58 -8.88 1.30 38.53
N THR A 59 -10.01 1.40 37.83
CA THR A 59 -10.06 1.38 36.36
C THR A 59 -9.51 2.68 35.77
N ARG A 60 -9.81 3.83 36.39
CA ARG A 60 -9.25 5.13 35.99
C ARG A 60 -7.72 5.14 36.17
N ASP A 61 -7.24 4.61 37.28
CA ASP A 61 -5.81 4.49 37.57
C ASP A 61 -5.11 3.58 36.56
N GLU A 62 -5.72 2.45 36.18
CA GLU A 62 -5.16 1.54 35.18
C GLU A 62 -5.03 2.20 33.80
N ILE A 63 -6.04 2.95 33.37
CA ILE A 63 -5.99 3.72 32.11
C ILE A 63 -4.88 4.77 32.19
N ALA A 64 -4.82 5.55 33.28
CA ALA A 64 -3.77 6.56 33.48
C ALA A 64 -2.37 5.94 33.48
N THR A 65 -2.23 4.76 34.10
CA THR A 65 -1.00 3.98 34.14
C THR A 65 -0.50 3.60 32.75
N LEU A 66 -1.41 3.07 31.92
CA LEU A 66 -1.13 2.62 30.56
C LEU A 66 -0.73 3.78 29.65
N VAL A 67 -1.38 4.92 29.84
CA VAL A 67 -1.16 6.16 29.09
C VAL A 67 0.19 6.77 29.41
N LEU A 68 0.48 6.93 30.70
CA LEU A 68 1.68 7.58 31.20
C LEU A 68 2.93 6.69 31.14
N GLY A 69 2.77 5.39 30.86
CA GLY A 69 3.89 4.43 30.85
C GLY A 69 4.48 4.16 32.25
N VAL A 70 3.75 4.49 33.32
CA VAL A 70 4.23 4.41 34.72
C VAL A 70 3.83 3.13 35.44
N GLY A 71 3.38 2.09 34.73
CA GLY A 71 2.94 0.83 35.34
C GLY A 71 4.00 0.13 36.19
N HIS A 72 5.26 0.26 35.80
CA HIS A 72 6.39 -0.26 36.55
C HIS A 72 6.60 0.44 37.92
N LEU A 73 6.03 1.64 38.12
CA LEU A 73 6.09 2.38 39.38
C LEU A 73 4.95 2.01 40.34
N ARG A 74 3.87 1.39 39.85
CA ARG A 74 2.70 1.04 40.67
C ARG A 74 3.06 0.11 41.82
N ASN A 75 3.90 -0.88 41.57
CA ASN A 75 4.35 -1.84 42.59
C ASN A 75 5.37 -1.24 43.58
N LYS A 76 5.91 -0.04 43.28
CA LYS A 76 6.86 0.68 44.14
C LYS A 76 6.17 1.72 45.04
N ALA A 77 4.89 2.00 44.81
CA ALA A 77 4.13 2.92 45.63
C ALA A 77 3.82 2.28 46.99
N ALA A 78 4.32 2.89 48.07
CA ALA A 78 4.10 2.41 49.44
C ALA A 78 2.63 2.51 49.91
N SER A 79 1.82 3.33 49.25
CA SER A 79 0.41 3.54 49.54
C SER A 79 -0.35 4.06 48.32
N SER A 80 -1.69 4.04 48.39
CA SER A 80 -2.55 4.65 47.36
C SER A 80 -2.35 6.16 47.24
N GLU A 81 -2.06 6.85 48.34
CA GLU A 81 -1.73 8.28 48.34
C GLU A 81 -0.40 8.56 47.63
N HIS A 82 0.62 7.74 47.89
CA HIS A 82 1.90 7.82 47.18
C HIS A 82 1.68 7.56 45.68
N TRP A 83 0.85 6.56 45.32
CA TRP A 83 0.52 6.29 43.93
C TRP A 83 -0.15 7.48 43.23
N ARG A 84 -1.11 8.14 43.88
CA ARG A 84 -1.75 9.36 43.34
C ARG A 84 -0.74 10.49 43.12
N SER A 85 0.17 10.69 44.06
CA SER A 85 1.25 11.68 43.90
C SER A 85 2.17 11.36 42.72
N VAL A 86 2.46 10.08 42.44
CA VAL A 86 3.25 9.66 41.27
C VAL A 86 2.49 9.95 39.97
N LEU A 87 1.19 9.65 39.92
CA LEU A 87 0.36 9.97 38.75
C LEU A 87 0.27 11.48 38.51
N ASP A 88 0.14 12.29 39.57
CA ASP A 88 0.07 13.74 39.45
C ASP A 88 1.40 14.38 39.06
N GLN A 89 2.54 13.85 39.52
CA GLN A 89 3.85 14.27 39.05
C GLN A 89 4.07 13.89 37.57
N ALA A 90 3.69 12.67 37.17
CA ALA A 90 3.77 12.24 35.78
C ALA A 90 2.88 13.10 34.86
N LYS A 91 1.71 13.54 35.33
CA LYS A 91 0.85 14.53 34.63
C LYS A 91 1.55 15.85 34.41
N GLN A 92 2.20 16.39 35.44
CA GLN A 92 2.86 17.70 35.39
C GLN A 92 4.10 17.71 34.48
N GLN A 93 4.68 16.54 34.20
CA GLN A 93 5.83 16.39 33.30
C GLN A 93 5.44 16.30 31.81
N LEU A 94 4.16 16.21 31.48
CA LEU A 94 3.70 16.23 30.09
C LEU A 94 3.85 17.64 29.52
N ASN A 95 4.28 17.75 28.26
CA ASN A 95 4.37 19.05 27.62
C ASN A 95 2.96 19.55 27.29
N ASP A 96 2.79 20.88 27.18
CA ASP A 96 1.52 21.50 26.77
C ASP A 96 0.99 20.97 25.42
N LEU A 97 1.86 20.40 24.58
CA LEU A 97 1.50 19.78 23.30
C LEU A 97 0.90 18.38 23.43
N ASP A 98 1.18 17.68 24.54
CA ASP A 98 0.64 16.35 24.85
C ASP A 98 -0.78 16.43 25.44
N LEU A 99 -1.21 17.65 25.80
CA LEU A 99 -2.51 17.98 26.39
C LEU A 99 -3.40 18.67 25.33
N LEU A 100 -4.35 17.95 24.74
CA LEU A 100 -5.34 18.57 23.84
C LEU A 100 -6.27 19.49 24.64
N GLY A 101 -6.15 20.81 24.43
CA GLY A 101 -6.92 21.88 25.09
C GLY A 101 -8.40 21.97 24.69
N ILE A 102 -9.16 20.89 24.86
CA ILE A 102 -10.62 20.87 24.74
C ILE A 102 -11.14 20.51 26.12
N ARG A 103 -11.74 21.48 26.84
CA ARG A 103 -12.31 21.47 28.21
C ARG A 103 -12.69 20.09 28.83
N VAL A 104 -11.73 19.20 28.95
CA VAL A 104 -11.78 17.86 29.52
C VAL A 104 -10.37 17.67 30.06
N SER A 105 -10.21 17.62 31.38
CA SER A 105 -8.92 17.52 32.06
C SER A 105 -8.23 16.14 31.88
N GLU A 106 -8.68 15.31 30.93
CA GLU A 106 -8.43 13.87 30.91
C GLU A 106 -8.35 13.28 29.48
N LEU A 107 -7.80 14.04 28.53
CA LEU A 107 -7.43 13.55 27.20
C LEU A 107 -5.91 13.46 27.11
N TRP A 108 -5.42 12.28 26.72
CA TRP A 108 -4.00 11.98 26.76
C TRP A 108 -3.54 11.34 25.46
N LEU A 109 -2.37 11.77 25.02
CA LEU A 109 -1.72 11.31 23.80
C LEU A 109 -0.50 10.46 24.17
N ARG A 110 -0.40 9.28 23.57
CA ARG A 110 0.79 8.43 23.70
C ARG A 110 1.60 8.46 22.38
N PRO A 111 2.87 8.90 22.40
CA PRO A 111 3.74 8.82 21.23
C PRO A 111 3.97 7.36 20.83
N PRO A 112 4.24 7.07 19.54
CA PRO A 112 4.64 5.72 19.13
C PRO A 112 5.96 5.34 19.83
N GLU A 113 6.00 4.15 20.45
CA GLU A 113 7.21 3.64 21.12
C GLU A 113 8.39 3.55 20.12
N SER A 114 9.54 4.12 20.48
CA SER A 114 10.73 4.22 19.64
C SER A 114 11.47 2.88 19.52
N THR A 115 11.53 2.36 18.29
CA THR A 115 12.58 1.55 17.65
C THR A 115 13.49 0.68 18.53
N GLU A 116 13.11 -0.59 18.67
CA GLU A 116 13.99 -1.73 18.37
C GLU A 116 13.21 -2.66 17.41
N ALA A 117 13.93 -3.35 16.52
CA ALA A 117 13.41 -4.04 15.33
C ALA A 117 12.06 -4.74 15.58
N ARG A 118 10.98 -4.09 15.13
CA ARG A 118 9.63 -4.62 15.25
C ARG A 118 9.54 -5.88 14.40
N VAL A 119 9.51 -7.03 15.08
CA VAL A 119 8.52 -8.06 14.74
C VAL A 119 7.21 -7.30 14.51
N ILE A 120 6.68 -7.35 13.30
CA ILE A 120 5.42 -6.68 12.95
C ILE A 120 4.45 -7.00 14.09
N PRO A 121 3.96 -6.01 14.84
CA PRO A 121 3.06 -6.30 15.94
C PRO A 121 1.94 -7.16 15.37
N GLN A 122 1.71 -8.34 15.93
CA GLN A 122 0.64 -9.24 15.47
C GLN A 122 -0.71 -8.51 15.44
N ASP A 123 -0.84 -7.48 16.28
CA ASP A 123 -1.89 -6.48 16.30
C ASP A 123 -2.09 -5.76 14.95
N LEU A 124 -1.04 -5.42 14.21
CA LEU A 124 -1.15 -4.71 12.92
C LEU A 124 -1.71 -5.63 11.82
N LEU A 125 -1.39 -6.92 11.86
CA LEU A 125 -2.01 -7.95 11.01
C LEU A 125 -3.49 -8.12 11.35
N SER A 126 -3.85 -8.06 12.64
CA SER A 126 -5.25 -8.11 13.08
C SER A 126 -6.05 -6.85 12.70
N TRP A 127 -5.39 -5.70 12.56
CA TRP A 127 -6.01 -4.43 12.17
C TRP A 127 -6.28 -4.34 10.67
N LEU A 128 -5.40 -4.91 9.84
CA LEU A 128 -5.54 -4.90 8.39
C LEU A 128 -6.59 -5.89 7.87
N ASN A 129 -7.35 -6.54 8.77
CA ASN A 129 -8.33 -7.58 8.46
C ASN A 129 -7.93 -8.47 7.28
N LEU A 130 -6.65 -8.89 7.26
CA LEU A 130 -6.06 -9.63 6.13
C LEU A 130 -6.72 -11.01 5.93
N GLN A 131 -7.57 -11.41 6.89
CA GLN A 131 -8.52 -12.51 6.82
C GLN A 131 -9.71 -12.10 5.93
N GLU A 132 -9.44 -11.66 4.72
CA GLU A 132 -10.49 -11.61 3.72
C GLU A 132 -10.83 -13.04 3.31
N GLU A 133 -12.12 -13.32 3.11
CA GLU A 133 -12.56 -14.62 2.63
C GLU A 133 -12.23 -14.73 1.14
N TYR A 134 -11.50 -15.78 0.80
CA TYR A 134 -11.19 -16.15 -0.59
C TYR A 134 -11.81 -17.49 -0.91
N ILE A 135 -12.25 -17.64 -2.15
CA ILE A 135 -12.44 -18.96 -2.74
C ILE A 135 -11.23 -19.29 -3.62
N THR A 136 -10.74 -20.50 -3.49
CA THR A 136 -9.74 -21.05 -4.42
C THR A 136 -10.50 -21.76 -5.52
N VAL A 137 -10.30 -21.33 -6.76
CA VAL A 137 -10.92 -21.90 -7.94
C VAL A 137 -9.86 -22.67 -8.70
N HIS A 138 -10.11 -23.95 -8.93
CA HIS A 138 -9.25 -24.79 -9.74
C HIS A 138 -9.64 -24.64 -11.21
N CYS A 139 -8.76 -24.02 -11.97
CA CYS A 139 -8.98 -23.75 -13.39
C CYS A 139 -8.26 -24.80 -14.23
N GLN A 140 -8.93 -25.28 -15.28
CA GLN A 140 -8.31 -26.05 -16.35
C GLN A 140 -8.28 -25.21 -17.62
N CYS A 141 -7.17 -25.17 -18.33
CA CYS A 141 -7.10 -24.52 -19.64
C CYS A 141 -6.95 -25.54 -20.75
N GLN A 142 -7.74 -25.38 -21.81
CA GLN A 142 -7.51 -26.02 -23.09
C GLN A 142 -6.65 -25.12 -23.97
N GLN A 143 -5.33 -25.26 -23.90
CA GLN A 143 -4.44 -24.56 -24.83
C GLN A 143 -4.37 -25.32 -26.15
N ARG A 144 -4.73 -24.61 -27.23
CA ARG A 144 -4.53 -25.11 -28.60
C ARG A 144 -3.11 -24.75 -29.04
N TYR A 145 -2.21 -25.71 -29.04
CA TYR A 145 -0.89 -25.52 -29.63
C TYR A 145 -1.01 -25.51 -31.15
N THR A 146 -0.77 -24.33 -31.75
CA THR A 146 -0.90 -24.09 -33.20
C THR A 146 0.01 -24.96 -34.05
N SER A 147 1.09 -25.52 -33.48
CA SER A 147 2.08 -26.28 -34.24
C SER A 147 1.81 -27.78 -34.35
N ILE A 148 1.01 -28.41 -33.47
CA ILE A 148 0.93 -29.89 -33.41
C ILE A 148 -0.50 -30.46 -33.31
N ASN A 149 -1.57 -29.63 -33.28
CA ASN A 149 -2.94 -30.11 -33.01
C ASN A 149 -3.05 -30.95 -31.71
N THR A 150 -2.08 -30.85 -30.80
CA THR A 150 -2.13 -31.46 -29.48
C THR A 150 -2.73 -30.45 -28.51
N PHE A 151 -3.73 -30.91 -27.76
CA PHE A 151 -4.29 -30.17 -26.64
C PHE A 151 -3.57 -30.63 -25.38
N GLN A 152 -2.92 -29.70 -24.70
CA GLN A 152 -2.41 -29.94 -23.36
C GLN A 152 -3.38 -29.26 -22.38
N LEU A 153 -3.94 -30.08 -21.48
CA LEU A 153 -4.69 -29.59 -20.34
C LEU A 153 -3.68 -29.15 -19.29
N GLU A 154 -3.59 -27.84 -19.08
CA GLU A 154 -2.83 -27.26 -17.97
C GLU A 154 -3.81 -26.88 -16.86
N SER A 155 -3.45 -27.17 -15.62
CA SER A 155 -4.23 -26.77 -14.45
C SER A 155 -3.51 -25.67 -13.69
N PHE A 156 -4.27 -24.73 -13.15
CA PHE A 156 -3.76 -23.63 -12.35
C PHE A 156 -4.81 -23.21 -11.32
N GLU A 157 -4.38 -22.45 -10.32
CA GLU A 157 -5.24 -21.99 -9.24
C GLU A 157 -5.43 -20.47 -9.31
N VAL A 158 -6.65 -20.02 -9.00
CA VAL A 158 -6.96 -18.61 -8.86
C VAL A 158 -7.64 -18.39 -7.52
N ARG A 159 -7.16 -17.41 -6.75
CA ARG A 159 -7.88 -16.94 -5.57
C ARG A 159 -8.73 -15.74 -5.94
N VAL A 160 -10.04 -15.90 -5.76
CA VAL A 160 -11.04 -14.85 -6.01
C VAL A 160 -11.57 -14.37 -4.65
N MET A 161 -11.63 -13.05 -4.48
CA MET A 161 -12.16 -12.42 -3.26
C MET A 161 -13.66 -12.68 -3.13
N SER A 162 -14.10 -13.24 -2.00
CA SER A 162 -15.51 -13.60 -1.73
C SER A 162 -16.45 -12.39 -1.79
N PHE A 163 -15.98 -11.20 -1.39
CA PHE A 163 -16.82 -10.00 -1.30
C PHE A 163 -17.28 -9.42 -2.65
N TRP A 164 -16.67 -9.84 -3.77
CA TRP A 164 -17.14 -9.47 -5.12
C TRP A 164 -18.31 -10.32 -5.59
N GLY A 165 -18.81 -11.21 -4.74
CA GLY A 165 -19.57 -12.35 -5.19
C GLY A 165 -18.62 -13.36 -5.81
N THR A 166 -18.82 -14.63 -5.47
CA THR A 166 -18.13 -15.73 -6.13
C THR A 166 -18.77 -15.90 -7.50
N THR A 167 -18.50 -15.00 -8.45
CA THR A 167 -19.08 -15.02 -9.80
C THR A 167 -18.01 -15.20 -10.88
N ALA A 168 -18.42 -15.66 -12.07
CA ALA A 168 -17.50 -15.80 -13.19
C ALA A 168 -16.88 -14.45 -13.59
N GLY A 169 -17.62 -13.34 -13.50
CA GLY A 169 -17.11 -12.00 -13.75
C GLY A 169 -15.96 -11.61 -12.80
N ALA A 170 -16.05 -11.98 -11.52
CA ALA A 170 -14.97 -11.76 -10.55
C ALA A 170 -13.70 -12.58 -10.88
N LEU A 171 -13.87 -13.80 -11.39
CA LEU A 171 -12.76 -14.61 -11.91
C LEU A 171 -12.10 -13.94 -13.13
N ARG A 172 -12.90 -13.53 -14.12
CA ARG A 172 -12.39 -12.80 -15.31
C ARG A 172 -11.64 -11.55 -14.90
N ALA A 173 -12.17 -10.78 -13.96
CA ALA A 173 -11.54 -9.58 -13.43
C ALA A 173 -10.21 -9.87 -12.69
N SER A 174 -10.11 -11.01 -12.02
CA SER A 174 -8.91 -11.46 -11.32
C SER A 174 -7.80 -11.89 -12.30
N LEU A 175 -8.18 -12.59 -13.37
CA LEU A 175 -7.28 -13.01 -14.45
C LEU A 175 -6.87 -11.85 -15.37
N GLY A 176 -7.72 -10.84 -15.54
CA GLY A 176 -7.40 -9.63 -16.30
C GLY A 176 -6.93 -9.94 -17.72
N SER A 177 -5.74 -9.47 -18.09
CA SER A 177 -5.19 -9.65 -19.44
C SER A 177 -4.80 -11.10 -19.80
N TYR A 178 -4.77 -12.01 -18.82
CA TYR A 178 -4.55 -13.43 -19.06
C TYR A 178 -5.75 -14.15 -19.66
N LEU A 179 -6.93 -13.55 -19.52
CA LEU A 179 -8.17 -14.07 -20.05
C LEU A 179 -8.70 -13.07 -21.10
N PRO A 180 -8.47 -13.31 -22.40
CA PRO A 180 -8.97 -12.47 -23.48
C PRO A 180 -10.49 -12.25 -23.40
N ALA A 181 -10.99 -11.18 -24.04
CA ALA A 181 -12.42 -10.85 -23.99
C ALA A 181 -13.32 -11.90 -24.68
N ASP A 182 -12.76 -12.67 -25.61
CA ASP A 182 -13.38 -13.79 -26.31
C ASP A 182 -13.27 -15.13 -25.57
N ALA A 183 -12.48 -15.19 -24.49
CA ALA A 183 -12.37 -16.37 -23.67
C ALA A 183 -13.64 -16.62 -22.82
N GLN A 184 -13.97 -17.90 -22.67
CA GLN A 184 -15.14 -18.39 -21.95
C GLN A 184 -14.71 -19.07 -20.66
N VAL A 185 -15.51 -18.90 -19.62
CA VAL A 185 -15.44 -19.68 -18.38
C VAL A 185 -16.54 -20.72 -18.47
N LEU A 186 -16.19 -21.99 -18.39
CA LEU A 186 -17.08 -23.12 -18.59
C LEU A 186 -17.21 -23.93 -17.30
N GLU A 187 -18.43 -24.30 -16.95
CA GLU A 187 -18.75 -25.28 -15.91
C GLU A 187 -19.05 -26.63 -16.55
N GLU A 188 -18.55 -27.70 -15.95
CA GLU A 188 -18.89 -29.07 -16.33
C GLU A 188 -20.08 -29.55 -15.49
N LEU A 189 -21.22 -29.78 -16.13
CA LEU A 189 -22.41 -30.37 -15.49
C LEU A 189 -22.31 -31.89 -15.38
N ASP A 190 -23.18 -32.46 -14.55
CA ASP A 190 -23.42 -33.91 -14.49
C ASP A 190 -23.66 -34.49 -15.90
N GLY A 191 -22.79 -35.42 -16.30
CA GLY A 191 -22.80 -36.00 -17.65
C GLY A 191 -21.74 -35.42 -18.60
N GLY A 192 -20.86 -34.53 -18.14
CA GLY A 192 -19.72 -34.01 -18.89
C GLY A 192 -20.06 -32.92 -19.90
N GLN A 193 -21.28 -32.36 -19.80
CA GLN A 193 -21.69 -31.25 -20.65
C GLN A 193 -21.06 -29.96 -20.14
N MET A 194 -20.36 -29.23 -21.02
CA MET A 194 -19.79 -27.92 -20.70
C MET A 194 -20.81 -26.81 -21.00
N ILE A 195 -21.03 -25.92 -20.03
CA ILE A 195 -21.88 -24.71 -20.18
C ILE A 195 -21.03 -23.47 -19.92
N ALA A 196 -21.16 -22.45 -20.78
CA ALA A 196 -20.51 -21.17 -20.56
C ALA A 196 -21.24 -20.34 -19.50
N LEU A 197 -20.48 -19.83 -18.54
CA LEU A 197 -20.97 -18.97 -17.46
C LEU A 197 -20.93 -17.49 -17.86
N ASP A 198 -22.03 -16.79 -17.64
CA ASP A 198 -22.13 -15.33 -17.73
C ASP A 198 -21.44 -14.65 -16.53
N ASP A 199 -21.17 -13.35 -16.60
CA ASP A 199 -20.43 -12.63 -15.55
C ASP A 199 -21.12 -12.64 -14.17
N GLU A 200 -22.45 -12.71 -14.16
CA GLU A 200 -23.28 -12.73 -12.96
C GLU A 200 -23.50 -14.14 -12.40
N ASP A 201 -23.15 -15.19 -13.16
CA ASP A 201 -23.34 -16.57 -12.73
C ASP A 201 -22.43 -16.92 -11.56
N PRO A 202 -22.92 -17.72 -10.60
CA PRO A 202 -22.10 -18.20 -9.49
C PRO A 202 -20.93 -19.03 -10.03
N LEU A 203 -19.77 -18.85 -9.43
CA LEU A 203 -18.53 -19.49 -9.79
C LEU A 203 -18.37 -20.79 -9.00
N PRO A 204 -18.35 -21.96 -9.66
CA PRO A 204 -18.09 -23.23 -9.00
C PRO A 204 -16.61 -23.36 -8.62
N GLU A 205 -16.29 -24.32 -7.75
CA GLU A 205 -14.91 -24.60 -7.30
C GLU A 205 -13.97 -25.03 -8.44
N ARG A 206 -14.54 -25.57 -9.54
CA ARG A 206 -13.81 -26.06 -10.70
C ARG A 206 -14.41 -25.50 -11.97
N VAL A 207 -13.58 -24.90 -12.82
CA VAL A 207 -13.99 -24.37 -14.13
C VAL A 207 -12.96 -24.71 -15.19
N THR A 208 -13.41 -24.77 -16.44
CA THR A 208 -12.54 -24.78 -17.61
C THR A 208 -12.53 -23.39 -18.24
N VAL A 209 -11.36 -22.83 -18.49
CA VAL A 209 -11.22 -21.57 -19.23
C VAL A 209 -10.70 -21.83 -20.63
N THR A 210 -11.26 -21.12 -21.62
CA THR A 210 -10.74 -21.16 -23.00
C THR A 210 -9.72 -20.06 -23.23
N GLU A 211 -8.81 -20.26 -24.20
CA GLU A 211 -7.86 -19.24 -24.67
C GLU A 211 -6.99 -18.55 -23.60
N PHE A 212 -6.76 -19.22 -22.47
CA PHE A 212 -5.98 -18.66 -21.38
C PHE A 212 -4.52 -18.42 -21.79
N ARG A 213 -4.03 -17.20 -21.56
CA ARG A 213 -2.67 -16.75 -21.92
C ARG A 213 -1.72 -16.67 -20.73
N GLY A 214 -2.20 -17.07 -19.55
CA GLY A 214 -1.38 -17.14 -18.34
C GLY A 214 -0.31 -18.23 -18.42
N ARG A 215 0.77 -18.03 -17.65
CA ARG A 215 1.92 -18.94 -17.57
C ARG A 215 2.28 -19.34 -16.15
N THR A 216 1.75 -18.64 -15.14
CA THR A 216 1.97 -18.96 -13.73
C THR A 216 0.93 -19.98 -13.27
N PRO A 217 1.27 -20.82 -12.28
CA PRO A 217 0.33 -21.78 -11.71
C PRO A 217 -0.66 -21.13 -10.72
N PHE A 218 -0.45 -19.85 -10.36
CA PHE A 218 -1.22 -19.15 -9.36
C PHE A 218 -1.50 -17.70 -9.79
N TYR A 219 -2.74 -17.24 -9.56
CA TYR A 219 -3.18 -15.86 -9.80
C TYR A 219 -4.02 -15.35 -8.64
N MET A 220 -3.84 -14.07 -8.33
CA MET A 220 -4.59 -13.36 -7.32
C MET A 220 -4.46 -11.86 -7.58
N LYS A 221 -5.51 -11.09 -7.31
CA LYS A 221 -5.42 -9.63 -7.17
C LYS A 221 -5.41 -9.30 -5.68
N PHE A 222 -4.54 -8.39 -5.29
CA PHE A 222 -4.53 -7.93 -3.91
C PHE A 222 -5.75 -7.06 -3.65
N SER A 223 -6.27 -7.19 -2.43
CA SER A 223 -7.15 -6.17 -1.88
C SER A 223 -6.37 -4.91 -1.55
N ARG A 224 -7.10 -3.86 -1.17
CA ARG A 224 -6.49 -2.61 -0.72
C ARG A 224 -5.54 -2.83 0.46
N ASP A 225 -5.98 -3.57 1.47
CA ASP A 225 -5.23 -3.74 2.71
C ASP A 225 -4.03 -4.68 2.52
N GLN A 226 -4.14 -5.67 1.64
CA GLN A 226 -3.02 -6.50 1.22
C GLN A 226 -1.98 -5.73 0.42
N ALA A 227 -2.41 -4.83 -0.47
CA ALA A 227 -1.51 -3.95 -1.22
C ALA A 227 -0.75 -3.02 -0.28
N LEU A 228 -1.45 -2.40 0.68
CA LEU A 228 -0.83 -1.58 1.73
C LEU A 228 0.16 -2.40 2.56
N PHE A 229 -0.24 -3.59 3.02
CA PHE A 229 0.64 -4.48 3.75
C PHE A 229 1.92 -4.77 2.97
N PHE A 230 1.79 -5.24 1.73
CA PHE A 230 2.91 -5.54 0.85
C PHE A 230 3.86 -4.35 0.72
N LEU A 231 3.34 -3.18 0.35
CA LEU A 231 4.15 -1.99 0.11
C LEU A 231 4.80 -1.47 1.41
N MET A 232 4.10 -1.55 2.54
CA MET A 232 4.66 -1.21 3.85
C MET A 232 5.83 -2.13 4.22
N GLN A 233 5.73 -3.44 3.96
CA GLN A 233 6.84 -4.37 4.20
C GLN A 233 8.07 -4.05 3.35
N VAL A 234 7.86 -3.70 2.07
CA VAL A 234 8.96 -3.25 1.21
C VAL A 234 9.56 -1.94 1.74
N MET A 235 8.74 -0.99 2.21
CA MET A 235 9.23 0.25 2.82
C MET A 235 10.03 0.02 4.10
N GLU A 236 9.60 -0.89 4.97
CA GLU A 236 10.37 -1.25 6.17
C GLU A 236 11.71 -1.89 5.81
N PHE A 237 11.75 -2.72 4.76
CA PHE A 237 13.01 -3.22 4.23
C PHE A 237 13.91 -2.09 3.73
N LEU A 238 13.35 -1.09 3.03
CA LEU A 238 14.09 0.07 2.52
C LEU A 238 14.74 0.92 3.62
N LYS A 239 14.21 0.88 4.86
CA LYS A 239 14.76 1.59 6.01
C LYS A 239 15.93 0.86 6.70
N LYS A 240 16.26 -0.37 6.29
CA LYS A 240 17.35 -1.12 6.92
C LYS A 240 18.71 -0.41 6.72
N PRO A 241 19.52 -0.26 7.78
CA PRO A 241 20.81 0.39 7.67
C PRO A 241 21.73 -0.36 6.69
N GLY A 242 22.48 0.40 5.88
CA GLY A 242 23.41 -0.15 4.89
C GLY A 242 22.76 -0.60 3.57
N LEU A 243 21.43 -0.71 3.49
CA LEU A 243 20.77 -1.06 2.22
C LEU A 243 20.99 0.01 1.16
N GLU A 244 20.97 1.29 1.53
CA GLU A 244 21.23 2.39 0.58
C GLU A 244 22.62 2.26 -0.05
N ALA A 245 23.65 1.99 0.74
CA ALA A 245 25.00 1.75 0.24
C ALA A 245 25.07 0.53 -0.69
N ARG A 246 24.31 -0.53 -0.38
CA ARG A 246 24.18 -1.70 -1.24
C ARG A 246 23.50 -1.38 -2.58
N LEU A 247 22.42 -0.58 -2.56
CA LEU A 247 21.74 -0.14 -3.79
C LEU A 247 22.62 0.80 -4.62
N ASN A 248 23.39 1.71 -4.00
CA ASN A 248 24.41 2.51 -4.68
C ASN A 248 25.41 1.62 -5.43
N LYS A 249 25.99 0.65 -4.72
CA LYS A 249 26.95 -0.26 -5.32
C LYS A 249 26.36 -1.09 -6.46
N LEU A 250 25.14 -1.62 -6.30
CA LEU A 250 24.47 -2.34 -7.39
C LEU A 250 24.24 -1.46 -8.63
N MET A 251 23.93 -0.19 -8.43
CA MET A 251 23.75 0.77 -9.52
C MET A 251 25.08 1.03 -10.24
N GLU A 252 26.17 1.21 -9.50
CA GLU A 252 27.54 1.38 -10.03
C GLU A 252 28.02 0.13 -10.77
N ASP A 253 27.78 -1.06 -10.22
CA ASP A 253 28.20 -2.35 -10.79
C ASP A 253 27.35 -2.76 -12.01
N SER A 254 26.20 -2.11 -12.23
CA SER A 254 25.28 -2.44 -13.32
C SER A 254 25.67 -1.77 -14.64
N THR A 255 25.65 -2.54 -15.74
CA THR A 255 25.95 -2.01 -17.08
C THR A 255 24.83 -1.12 -17.63
N ASN A 256 23.60 -1.33 -17.17
CA ASN A 256 22.42 -0.57 -17.54
C ASN A 256 21.30 -0.78 -16.52
N PHE A 257 20.24 0.02 -16.66
CA PHE A 257 19.08 -0.01 -15.78
C PHE A 257 18.34 -1.37 -15.74
N ARG A 258 18.35 -2.14 -16.83
CA ARG A 258 17.72 -3.48 -16.86
C ARG A 258 18.53 -4.46 -16.00
N ALA A 259 19.86 -4.40 -16.07
CA ALA A 259 20.74 -5.19 -15.21
C ALA A 259 20.58 -4.81 -13.73
N TYR A 260 20.50 -3.50 -13.43
CA TYR A 260 20.20 -3.01 -12.09
C TYR A 260 18.88 -3.57 -11.55
N ASN A 261 17.78 -3.44 -12.31
CA ASN A 261 16.48 -3.94 -11.89
C ASN A 261 16.49 -5.45 -11.64
N ALA A 262 17.20 -6.23 -12.47
CA ALA A 262 17.34 -7.66 -12.24
C ALA A 262 18.04 -7.98 -10.91
N LEU A 263 19.08 -7.21 -10.54
CA LEU A 263 19.78 -7.36 -9.27
C LEU A 263 18.91 -6.94 -8.08
N VAL A 264 18.15 -5.83 -8.18
CA VAL A 264 17.19 -5.41 -7.16
C VAL A 264 16.09 -6.45 -6.98
N THR A 265 15.50 -6.94 -8.08
CA THR A 265 14.50 -8.00 -8.05
C THR A 265 15.03 -9.25 -7.35
N LYS A 266 16.30 -9.62 -7.58
CA LYS A 266 16.93 -10.74 -6.88
C LYS A 266 16.96 -10.53 -5.37
N ILE A 267 17.30 -9.33 -4.90
CA ILE A 267 17.27 -8.98 -3.47
C ILE A 267 15.85 -9.11 -2.92
N LEU A 268 14.86 -8.54 -3.60
CA LEU A 268 13.47 -8.59 -3.15
C LEU A 268 12.96 -10.03 -3.05
N ILE A 269 13.22 -10.86 -4.05
CA ILE A 269 12.82 -12.28 -4.06
C ILE A 269 13.48 -13.05 -2.90
N SER A 270 14.75 -12.78 -2.58
CA SER A 270 15.46 -13.53 -1.53
C SER A 270 15.21 -13.02 -0.11
N GLU A 271 14.97 -11.71 0.08
CA GLU A 271 15.01 -11.09 1.41
C GLU A 271 13.68 -10.45 1.83
N VAL A 272 12.82 -10.10 0.88
CA VAL A 272 11.61 -9.29 1.15
C VAL A 272 10.33 -10.08 0.90
N TYR A 273 10.24 -10.77 -0.23
CA TYR A 273 9.03 -11.50 -0.61
C TYR A 273 8.72 -12.70 0.28
N PRO A 274 9.68 -13.52 0.76
CA PRO A 274 9.35 -14.69 1.56
C PRO A 274 8.48 -14.39 2.82
N PRO A 275 8.85 -13.44 3.70
CA PRO A 275 7.99 -13.12 4.84
C PRO A 275 6.66 -12.47 4.45
N ILE A 276 6.58 -11.80 3.30
CA ILE A 276 5.32 -11.23 2.80
C ILE A 276 4.39 -12.32 2.28
N VAL A 277 4.93 -13.28 1.51
CA VAL A 277 4.20 -14.45 1.01
C VAL A 277 3.61 -15.24 2.17
N GLU A 278 4.42 -15.51 3.19
CA GLU A 278 3.97 -16.17 4.41
C GLU A 278 2.90 -15.34 5.14
N GLY A 279 3.14 -14.04 5.34
CA GLY A 279 2.20 -13.15 6.04
C GLY A 279 0.86 -12.96 5.33
N LEU A 280 0.84 -13.09 4.00
CA LEU A 280 -0.38 -13.04 3.18
C LEU A 280 -1.03 -14.42 2.97
N GLY A 281 -0.45 -15.50 3.50
CA GLY A 281 -0.94 -16.86 3.30
C GLY A 281 -0.92 -17.30 1.84
N LEU A 282 0.01 -16.77 1.04
CA LEU A 282 0.21 -17.14 -0.36
C LEU A 282 0.98 -18.47 -0.45
N PRO A 283 0.84 -19.22 -1.57
CA PRO A 283 1.61 -20.44 -1.77
C PRO A 283 3.12 -20.19 -1.64
N THR A 284 3.76 -20.91 -0.71
CA THR A 284 5.22 -20.86 -0.51
C THR A 284 5.95 -21.79 -1.47
N GLU A 285 5.27 -22.83 -1.95
CA GLU A 285 5.78 -23.80 -2.90
C GLU A 285 5.57 -23.29 -4.33
N GLY A 286 6.67 -23.10 -5.04
CA GLY A 286 6.69 -22.43 -6.34
C GLY A 286 7.16 -20.99 -6.21
N THR A 287 8.15 -20.61 -7.02
CA THR A 287 8.74 -19.27 -6.98
C THR A 287 7.68 -18.26 -7.44
N ILE A 288 6.94 -17.66 -6.51
CA ILE A 288 6.13 -16.47 -6.79
C ILE A 288 7.06 -15.46 -7.44
N SER A 289 6.82 -15.18 -8.72
CA SER A 289 7.69 -14.31 -9.49
C SER A 289 7.51 -12.87 -9.02
N SER A 290 8.52 -12.03 -9.23
CA SER A 290 8.34 -10.59 -9.03
C SER A 290 7.24 -9.99 -9.93
N GLU A 291 6.95 -10.64 -11.07
CA GLU A 291 5.88 -10.22 -11.97
C GLU A 291 4.50 -10.41 -11.34
N PHE A 292 4.31 -11.47 -10.54
CA PHE A 292 3.07 -11.69 -9.80
C PHE A 292 2.71 -10.49 -8.93
N PHE A 293 3.64 -9.93 -8.15
CA PHE A 293 3.33 -8.80 -7.27
C PHE A 293 2.97 -7.54 -8.05
N GLY A 294 3.65 -7.27 -9.17
CA GLY A 294 3.29 -6.15 -10.04
C GLY A 294 1.86 -6.29 -10.58
N GLN A 295 1.48 -7.51 -10.99
CA GLN A 295 0.13 -7.79 -11.47
C GLN A 295 -0.91 -7.76 -10.35
N ALA A 296 -0.58 -8.26 -9.17
CA ALA A 296 -1.48 -8.26 -8.02
C ALA A 296 -1.83 -6.85 -7.56
N LEU A 297 -0.88 -5.90 -7.67
CA LEU A 297 -1.03 -4.49 -7.28
C LEU A 297 -1.71 -3.60 -8.32
N GLU A 298 -1.59 -3.93 -9.62
CA GLU A 298 -1.94 -3.05 -10.76
C GLU A 298 -3.28 -2.32 -10.65
N LYS A 299 -4.36 -3.02 -10.25
CA LYS A 299 -5.70 -2.43 -10.13
C LYS A 299 -5.85 -1.55 -8.89
N VAL A 300 -5.29 -1.96 -7.77
CA VAL A 300 -5.43 -1.21 -6.51
C VAL A 300 -4.65 0.10 -6.58
N ALA A 301 -3.45 0.05 -7.14
CA ALA A 301 -2.57 1.21 -7.29
C ALA A 301 -3.16 2.32 -8.16
N THR A 302 -4.03 2.00 -9.11
CA THR A 302 -4.67 3.00 -9.98
C THR A 302 -5.91 3.62 -9.36
N MET A 303 -6.58 2.92 -8.43
CA MET A 303 -7.84 3.35 -7.84
C MET A 303 -7.68 3.99 -6.45
N ASP A 304 -6.67 3.57 -5.68
CA ASP A 304 -6.44 4.07 -4.32
C ASP A 304 -5.22 4.99 -4.25
N ARG A 305 -5.46 6.26 -3.91
CA ARG A 305 -4.44 7.30 -3.82
C ARG A 305 -3.35 6.96 -2.80
N MET A 306 -3.70 6.35 -1.67
CA MET A 306 -2.75 6.02 -0.60
C MET A 306 -1.83 4.88 -1.03
N VAL A 307 -2.38 3.85 -1.68
CA VAL A 307 -1.60 2.75 -2.27
C VAL A 307 -0.67 3.29 -3.35
N ASN A 308 -1.18 4.13 -4.24
CA ASN A 308 -0.38 4.76 -5.29
C ASN A 308 0.79 5.60 -4.74
N GLU A 309 0.53 6.41 -3.70
CA GLU A 309 1.55 7.22 -3.05
C GLU A 309 2.64 6.34 -2.41
N LEU A 310 2.23 5.25 -1.76
CA LEU A 310 3.17 4.33 -1.13
C LEU A 310 3.98 3.54 -2.16
N GLU A 311 3.36 3.13 -3.27
CA GLU A 311 4.07 2.50 -4.40
C GLU A 311 5.09 3.45 -5.02
N LEU A 312 4.73 4.73 -5.16
CA LEU A 312 5.67 5.76 -5.62
C LEU A 312 6.86 5.89 -4.64
N LYS A 313 6.62 5.89 -3.33
CA LYS A 313 7.69 5.92 -2.32
C LYS A 313 8.59 4.67 -2.42
N VAL A 314 8.01 3.49 -2.60
CA VAL A 314 8.75 2.22 -2.79
C VAL A 314 9.59 2.25 -4.06
N THR A 315 9.00 2.62 -5.20
CA THR A 315 9.69 2.64 -6.50
C THR A 315 10.82 3.65 -6.53
N ILE A 316 10.63 4.83 -5.92
CA ILE A 316 11.70 5.81 -5.76
C ILE A 316 12.80 5.26 -4.82
N GLY A 317 12.43 4.66 -3.69
CA GLY A 317 13.42 4.08 -2.75
C GLY A 317 14.24 2.95 -3.34
N LEU A 318 13.63 2.14 -4.22
CA LEU A 318 14.32 1.10 -5.01
C LEU A 318 15.03 1.67 -6.24
N ARG A 319 14.85 2.96 -6.55
CA ARG A 319 15.39 3.67 -7.72
C ARG A 319 14.94 3.07 -9.04
N THR A 320 13.72 2.53 -9.08
CA THR A 320 13.12 1.98 -10.29
C THR A 320 12.38 3.09 -11.06
N TRP A 321 13.13 4.05 -11.61
CA TRP A 321 12.61 5.29 -12.22
C TRP A 321 11.50 5.11 -13.24
N LEU A 322 11.56 4.06 -14.07
CA LEU A 322 10.49 3.79 -15.03
C LEU A 322 9.16 3.47 -14.34
N ALA A 323 9.19 2.69 -13.25
CA ALA A 323 8.01 2.37 -12.46
C ALA A 323 7.50 3.60 -11.68
N ALA A 324 8.41 4.41 -11.12
CA ALA A 324 8.06 5.66 -10.46
C ALA A 324 7.33 6.63 -11.42
N ARG A 325 7.80 6.71 -12.67
CA ARG A 325 7.11 7.48 -13.72
C ARG A 325 5.70 6.95 -13.98
N THR A 326 5.53 5.64 -14.14
CA THR A 326 4.20 5.04 -14.33
C THR A 326 3.27 5.37 -13.17
N CYS A 327 3.75 5.35 -11.93
CA CYS A 327 2.96 5.73 -10.74
C CYS A 327 2.52 7.21 -10.80
N LEU A 328 3.42 8.10 -11.19
CA LEU A 328 3.12 9.54 -11.34
C LEU A 328 2.09 9.80 -12.45
N GLU A 329 2.19 9.09 -13.56
CA GLU A 329 1.24 9.17 -14.69
C GLU A 329 -0.12 8.59 -14.30
N SER A 330 -0.17 7.44 -13.63
CA SER A 330 -1.41 6.77 -13.24
C SER A 330 -2.18 7.50 -12.15
N GLY A 331 -1.47 8.06 -11.16
CA GLY A 331 -2.08 8.81 -10.06
C GLY A 331 -2.50 10.24 -10.42
N ASN A 332 -2.36 10.66 -11.69
CA ASN A 332 -2.55 12.04 -12.14
C ASN A 332 -1.72 13.09 -11.37
N TRP A 333 -0.66 12.67 -10.67
CA TRP A 333 0.17 13.57 -9.85
C TRP A 333 0.85 14.65 -10.69
N LEU A 334 1.20 14.33 -11.94
CA LEU A 334 1.79 15.26 -12.89
C LEU A 334 0.88 16.46 -13.23
N ARG A 335 -0.45 16.31 -13.12
CA ARG A 335 -1.41 17.41 -13.41
C ARG A 335 -1.44 18.48 -12.32
N HIS A 336 -0.84 18.23 -11.17
CA HIS A 336 -0.74 19.18 -10.06
C HIS A 336 0.65 19.79 -9.90
N LEU A 337 1.58 19.49 -10.82
CA LEU A 337 2.93 20.05 -10.82
C LEU A 337 2.98 21.36 -11.63
N ASP A 338 2.23 22.37 -11.17
CA ASP A 338 2.39 23.75 -11.65
C ASP A 338 3.67 24.37 -11.03
N GLY A 339 4.84 23.82 -11.37
CA GLY A 339 6.15 24.40 -11.04
C GLY A 339 6.68 24.14 -9.63
N GLU A 340 5.94 23.48 -8.73
CA GLU A 340 6.49 23.02 -7.44
C GLU A 340 6.86 21.53 -7.46
N PRO A 341 7.96 21.13 -6.79
CA PRO A 341 8.30 19.72 -6.64
C PRO A 341 7.16 18.99 -5.91
N PRO A 342 6.83 17.74 -6.29
CA PRO A 342 5.77 17.00 -5.64
C PRO A 342 6.00 16.96 -4.13
N ILE A 343 4.93 17.03 -3.33
CA ILE A 343 4.95 17.01 -1.86
C ILE A 343 5.83 15.87 -1.32
N ILE A 344 5.89 14.76 -2.05
CA ILE A 344 6.71 13.57 -1.76
C ILE A 344 8.21 13.89 -1.69
N VAL A 345 8.74 14.82 -2.50
CA VAL A 345 10.16 15.23 -2.43
C VAL A 345 10.45 16.01 -1.14
N LYS A 346 9.47 16.78 -0.64
CA LYS A 346 9.60 17.53 0.61
C LYS A 346 9.57 16.63 1.85
N GLU A 347 8.79 15.54 1.82
CA GLU A 347 8.69 14.59 2.94
C GLU A 347 9.89 13.66 3.07
N PHE A 348 10.67 13.46 2.01
CA PHE A 348 11.81 12.55 1.99
C PHE A 348 13.04 13.27 1.42
N PRO A 349 13.80 14.01 2.25
CA PRO A 349 14.94 14.81 1.79
C PRO A 349 16.03 14.00 1.09
N PHE A 350 16.21 12.73 1.46
CA PHE A 350 17.15 11.81 0.78
C PHE A 350 16.71 11.47 -0.65
N LEU A 351 15.43 11.71 -0.99
CA LEU A 351 14.92 11.59 -2.34
C LEU A 351 15.17 12.84 -3.20
N HIS A 352 15.65 13.96 -2.63
CA HIS A 352 15.93 15.16 -3.42
C HIS A 352 17.01 14.91 -4.47
N TRP A 353 18.12 14.26 -4.08
CA TRP A 353 19.20 13.87 -5.02
C TRP A 353 18.71 12.89 -6.08
N SER A 354 17.88 11.95 -5.66
CA SER A 354 17.21 10.96 -6.53
C SER A 354 16.21 11.61 -7.51
N TRP A 355 15.51 12.65 -7.07
CA TRP A 355 14.53 13.40 -7.86
C TRP A 355 15.22 14.28 -8.90
N GLU A 356 16.30 14.96 -8.57
CA GLU A 356 17.10 15.71 -9.54
C GLU A 356 17.62 14.80 -10.65
N HIS A 357 18.12 13.61 -10.30
CA HIS A 357 18.53 12.60 -11.29
C HIS A 357 17.35 12.04 -12.08
N PHE A 358 16.18 11.89 -11.46
CA PHE A 358 14.95 11.47 -12.14
C PHE A 358 14.51 12.53 -13.16
N VAL A 359 14.47 13.81 -12.77
CA VAL A 359 14.13 14.94 -13.65
C VAL A 359 15.13 15.02 -14.81
N GLU A 360 16.43 14.94 -14.51
CA GLU A 360 17.48 14.93 -15.53
C GLU A 360 17.34 13.72 -16.48
N PHE A 361 17.04 12.53 -15.96
CA PHE A 361 16.80 11.33 -16.75
C PHE A 361 15.57 11.50 -17.65
N THR A 362 14.47 12.05 -17.14
CA THR A 362 13.25 12.29 -17.92
C THR A 362 13.47 13.38 -18.97
N ASP A 363 14.14 14.48 -18.63
CA ASP A 363 14.42 15.58 -19.55
C ASP A 363 15.37 15.15 -20.66
N ARG A 364 16.45 14.43 -20.33
CA ARG A 364 17.37 13.88 -21.36
C ARG A 364 16.65 12.94 -22.32
N LYS A 365 15.73 12.09 -21.84
CA LYS A 365 14.94 11.21 -22.72
C LYS A 365 13.88 11.96 -23.52
N CYS A 366 13.21 12.96 -22.94
CA CYS A 366 12.27 13.80 -23.67
C CYS A 366 12.97 14.61 -24.76
N ASN A 367 14.18 15.12 -24.48
CA ASN A 367 15.02 15.81 -25.45
C ASN A 367 15.56 14.85 -26.52
N LEU A 368 15.95 13.63 -26.16
CA LEU A 368 16.36 12.60 -27.12
C LEU A 368 15.20 12.15 -28.02
N ALA A 369 14.00 11.97 -27.46
CA ALA A 369 12.81 11.61 -28.23
C ALA A 369 12.39 12.74 -29.19
N LYS A 370 12.47 14.00 -28.76
CA LYS A 370 12.28 15.17 -29.63
C LYS A 370 13.34 15.23 -30.73
N ALA A 371 14.62 15.04 -30.38
CA ALA A 371 15.72 15.04 -31.35
C ALA A 371 15.60 13.90 -32.38
N LEU A 372 15.19 12.70 -31.96
CA LEU A 372 14.91 11.58 -32.86
C LEU A 372 13.69 11.84 -33.75
N ALA A 373 12.62 12.43 -33.20
CA ALA A 373 11.45 12.82 -33.98
C ALA A 373 11.78 13.92 -35.01
N GLU A 374 12.68 14.84 -34.69
CA GLU A 374 13.18 15.86 -35.61
C GLU A 374 14.13 15.27 -36.65
N ALA A 375 15.02 14.35 -36.28
CA ALA A 375 15.88 13.63 -37.22
C ALA A 375 15.07 12.78 -38.22
N HIS A 376 13.94 12.20 -37.78
CA HIS A 376 13.03 11.44 -38.64
C HIS A 376 12.16 12.31 -39.56
N LYS A 377 12.09 13.63 -39.37
CA LYS A 377 11.43 14.53 -40.34
C LYS A 377 12.17 14.63 -41.66
N GLY A 378 13.40 14.09 -41.75
CA GLY A 378 14.25 14.16 -42.93
C GLY A 378 14.61 15.61 -43.29
N PRO A 379 15.61 15.83 -44.16
CA PRO A 379 15.79 17.15 -44.74
C PRO A 379 14.51 17.56 -45.47
N PRO A 380 14.12 18.85 -45.44
CA PRO A 380 12.98 19.33 -46.21
C PRO A 380 13.17 18.87 -47.66
N ARG A 381 12.22 18.09 -48.18
CA ARG A 381 12.24 17.70 -49.59
C ARG A 381 12.26 19.01 -50.37
N LEU A 382 13.35 19.24 -51.10
CA LEU A 382 13.41 20.35 -52.05
C LEU A 382 12.17 20.26 -52.93
N PRO A 383 11.48 21.39 -53.19
CA PRO A 383 10.29 21.38 -54.02
C PRO A 383 10.64 20.68 -55.32
N SER A 384 9.95 19.57 -55.60
CA SER A 384 10.08 18.86 -56.86
C SER A 384 9.81 19.86 -57.97
N GLU A 385 10.83 20.18 -58.76
CA GLU A 385 10.66 20.96 -59.98
C GLU A 385 9.55 20.27 -60.78
N GLN A 386 8.42 20.98 -60.94
CA GLN A 386 7.36 20.51 -61.81
C GLN A 386 7.95 20.42 -63.22
N PRO A 387 7.74 19.30 -63.95
CA PRO A 387 8.19 19.21 -65.32
C PRO A 387 7.41 20.23 -66.14
N THR A 388 8.10 21.26 -66.62
CA THR A 388 7.58 22.18 -67.62
C THR A 388 7.36 21.38 -68.90
N LEU A 389 6.10 21.08 -69.23
CA LEU A 389 5.72 20.56 -70.54
C LEU A 389 5.99 21.64 -71.59
N VAL A 390 6.81 21.30 -72.59
CA VAL A 390 6.94 22.00 -73.88
C VAL A 390 6.46 21.07 -74.97
#